data_AF-A0A2T4TS40-F1
#
_entry.id   AF-A0A2T4TS40-F1
#
_cell.length_a   1.000
_cell.length_b   1.000
_cell.length_c   1.000
_cell.angle_alpha   90.00
_cell.angle_beta   90.00
_cell.angle_gamma   90.00
#
_symmetry.space_group_name_H-M   'P 1'
#
loop_
_entity.id
_entity.type
_entity.pdbx_description
1 polymer ?
#
loop_
_entity_poly.entity_id
_entity_poly.type
_entity_poly.pdbx_seq_one_letter_code
_entity_poly.pdbx_strand_id
1 'polypeptide(L)'
;MIKMKFVFFLIFYVILGTTGITIPVLISQQFAPNEISIGFITIVMSTIGYNASERIMQLYDSNSRSKKTEMFINLIALVIALLCTIYVCICILKPTTIWVSIIVYVFSCLFWWFQNWNNKNLEKTSASDALGGDNF
;
A
#
# COMPACT_ATOMS: atom_id res chain seq x y z
N MET A 1 -6.18 2.51 -20.07
CA MET A 1 -4.83 2.88 -19.55
C MET A 1 -4.89 3.44 -18.12
N ILE A 2 -5.39 4.66 -17.87
CA ILE A 2 -5.62 5.17 -16.49
C ILE A 2 -6.77 4.42 -15.78
N LYS A 3 -7.82 4.05 -16.52
CA LYS A 3 -9.01 3.37 -15.98
C LYS A 3 -8.69 2.04 -15.30
N MET A 4 -7.85 1.17 -15.88
CA MET A 4 -7.52 -0.14 -15.27
C MET A 4 -6.62 -0.02 -14.05
N LYS A 5 -5.59 0.86 -14.09
CA LYS A 5 -4.74 1.17 -12.93
C LYS A 5 -5.56 1.70 -11.75
N PHE A 6 -6.50 2.60 -12.06
CA PHE A 6 -7.42 3.15 -11.07
C PHE A 6 -8.40 2.10 -10.53
N VAL A 7 -8.94 1.21 -11.40
CA VAL A 7 -9.83 0.13 -10.97
C VAL A 7 -9.11 -0.89 -10.10
N PHE A 8 -7.87 -1.27 -10.44
CA PHE A 8 -7.08 -2.20 -9.62
C PHE A 8 -6.76 -1.60 -8.25
N PHE A 9 -6.37 -0.33 -8.23
CA PHE A 9 -6.20 0.43 -7.00
C PHE A 9 -7.51 0.49 -6.19
N LEU A 10 -8.63 0.89 -6.81
CA LEU A 10 -9.91 1.00 -6.11
C LEU A 10 -10.35 -0.35 -5.53
N ILE A 11 -10.26 -1.44 -6.29
CA ILE A 11 -10.74 -2.76 -5.86
C ILE A 11 -9.84 -3.38 -4.78
N PHE A 12 -8.53 -3.40 -4.98
CA PHE A 12 -7.62 -4.07 -4.03
C PHE A 12 -7.25 -3.19 -2.84
N TYR A 13 -7.02 -1.89 -3.06
CA TYR A 13 -6.57 -0.99 -1.99
C TYR A 13 -7.71 -0.42 -1.18
N VAL A 14 -8.72 0.12 -1.87
CA VAL A 14 -9.81 0.83 -1.21
C VAL A 14 -10.87 -0.17 -0.77
N ILE A 15 -11.39 -1.00 -1.67
CA ILE A 15 -12.47 -1.92 -1.34
C ILE A 15 -11.94 -3.04 -0.45
N LEU A 16 -11.11 -3.97 -0.94
CA LEU A 16 -10.63 -5.12 -0.15
C LEU A 16 -9.97 -4.73 1.19
N GLY A 17 -9.13 -3.69 1.18
CA GLY A 17 -8.48 -3.18 2.39
C GLY A 17 -9.49 -2.64 3.41
N THR A 18 -10.45 -1.81 3.00
CA THR A 18 -11.44 -1.25 3.93
C THR A 18 -12.49 -2.28 4.36
N THR A 19 -12.89 -3.21 3.49
CA THR A 19 -13.84 -4.28 3.84
C THR A 19 -13.28 -5.17 4.94
N GLY A 20 -11.97 -5.48 4.92
CA GLY A 20 -11.31 -6.26 5.97
C GLY A 20 -11.35 -5.60 7.35
N ILE A 21 -11.42 -4.26 7.40
CA ILE A 21 -11.56 -3.49 8.64
C ILE A 21 -13.05 -3.33 9.01
N THR A 22 -13.92 -3.22 8.03
CA THR A 22 -15.35 -2.89 8.23
C THR A 22 -16.16 -4.11 8.65
N ILE A 23 -15.84 -5.32 8.14
CA ILE A 23 -16.56 -6.56 8.48
C ILE A 23 -16.52 -6.86 9.99
N PRO A 24 -15.35 -6.84 10.68
CA PRO A 24 -15.30 -7.07 12.12
C PRO A 24 -16.12 -6.06 12.92
N VAL A 25 -16.10 -4.77 12.53
CA VAL A 25 -16.88 -3.70 13.18
C VAL A 25 -18.38 -3.89 12.98
N LEU A 26 -18.79 -4.35 11.79
CA LEU A 26 -20.20 -4.61 11.48
C LEU A 26 -20.74 -5.82 12.25
N ILE A 27 -19.91 -6.85 12.43
CA ILE A 27 -20.28 -8.08 13.15
C ILE A 27 -20.27 -7.87 14.66
N SER A 28 -19.28 -7.16 15.20
CA SER A 28 -19.16 -6.92 16.64
C SER A 28 -20.12 -5.87 17.19
N GLN A 29 -20.73 -5.05 16.30
CA GLN A 29 -21.50 -3.84 16.64
C GLN A 29 -20.78 -2.88 17.61
N GLN A 30 -19.47 -3.05 17.80
CA GLN A 30 -18.65 -2.23 18.68
C GLN A 30 -17.60 -1.51 17.86
N PHE A 31 -17.57 -0.18 18.00
CA PHE A 31 -16.54 0.63 17.41
C PHE A 31 -15.24 0.44 18.20
N ALA A 32 -14.31 -0.33 17.63
CA ALA A 32 -13.00 -0.61 18.20
C ALA A 32 -11.91 0.18 17.45
N PRO A 33 -11.68 1.47 17.78
CA PRO A 33 -10.76 2.34 17.03
C PRO A 33 -9.30 1.83 17.02
N ASN A 34 -8.92 1.08 18.05
CA ASN A 34 -7.59 0.49 18.18
C ASN A 34 -7.39 -0.62 17.14
N GLU A 35 -8.37 -1.51 16.97
CA GLU A 35 -8.34 -2.60 16.00
C GLU A 35 -8.35 -2.06 14.56
N ILE A 36 -9.16 -1.03 14.32
CA ILE A 36 -9.20 -0.29 13.05
C ILE A 36 -7.83 0.32 12.73
N SER A 37 -7.16 0.90 13.73
CA SER A 37 -5.83 1.49 13.57
C SER A 37 -4.77 0.44 13.19
N ILE A 38 -4.84 -0.74 13.80
CA ILE A 38 -3.98 -1.88 13.45
C ILE A 38 -4.28 -2.33 12.02
N GLY A 39 -5.56 -2.45 11.65
CA GLY A 39 -5.97 -2.80 10.29
C GLY A 39 -5.37 -1.86 9.25
N PHE A 40 -5.46 -0.54 9.45
CA PHE A 40 -4.87 0.44 8.54
C PHE A 40 -3.36 0.30 8.43
N ILE A 41 -2.65 0.15 9.54
CA ILE A 41 -1.19 0.08 9.53
C ILE A 41 -0.67 -1.24 8.95
N THR A 42 -1.42 -2.33 9.12
CA THR A 42 -1.15 -3.60 8.46
C THR A 42 -1.26 -3.46 6.94
N ILE A 43 -2.31 -2.81 6.43
CA ILE A 43 -2.46 -2.56 4.99
C ILE A 43 -1.29 -1.72 4.46
N VAL A 44 -0.89 -0.66 5.20
CA VAL A 44 0.26 0.19 4.85
C VAL A 44 1.53 -0.65 4.74
N MET A 45 1.81 -1.53 5.71
CA MET A 45 3.02 -2.36 5.70
C MET A 45 3.02 -3.40 4.59
N SER A 46 1.91 -4.10 4.36
CA SER A 46 1.79 -5.04 3.24
C SER A 46 2.01 -4.34 1.91
N THR A 47 1.50 -3.12 1.78
CA THR A 47 1.58 -2.29 0.58
C THR A 47 2.98 -1.77 0.31
N ILE A 48 3.49 -0.96 1.23
CA ILE A 48 4.75 -0.25 1.04
C ILE A 48 5.87 -1.29 1.10
N GLY A 49 5.76 -2.28 1.98
CA GLY A 49 6.69 -3.40 2.06
C GLY A 49 6.81 -4.13 0.72
N TYR A 50 5.69 -4.61 0.16
CA TYR A 50 5.70 -5.34 -1.09
C TYR A 50 6.18 -4.47 -2.26
N ASN A 51 5.54 -3.32 -2.50
CA ASN A 51 5.89 -2.50 -3.65
C ASN A 51 7.29 -1.90 -3.58
N ALA A 52 7.72 -1.40 -2.41
CA ALA A 52 9.04 -0.81 -2.28
C ALA A 52 10.12 -1.89 -2.47
N SER A 53 9.93 -3.09 -1.92
CA SER A 53 10.89 -4.19 -2.12
C SER A 53 10.96 -4.64 -3.57
N GLU A 54 9.82 -4.82 -4.24
CA GLU A 54 9.78 -5.16 -5.66
C GLU A 54 10.49 -4.08 -6.50
N ARG A 55 10.19 -2.80 -6.23
CA ARG A 55 10.76 -1.68 -6.98
C ARG A 55 12.26 -1.51 -6.74
N ILE A 56 12.72 -1.72 -5.51
CA ILE A 56 14.15 -1.73 -5.18
C ILE A 56 14.85 -2.85 -5.94
N MET A 57 14.28 -4.06 -5.96
CA MET A 57 14.86 -5.20 -6.66
C MET A 57 14.92 -4.99 -8.19
N GLN A 58 13.87 -4.40 -8.78
CA GLN A 58 13.85 -4.02 -10.20
C GLN A 58 14.92 -2.97 -10.58
N LEU A 59 15.32 -2.12 -9.64
CA LEU A 59 16.25 -1.02 -9.88
C LEU A 59 17.68 -1.29 -9.37
N TYR A 60 17.89 -2.38 -8.65
CA TYR A 60 19.14 -2.72 -7.96
C TYR A 60 20.37 -2.71 -8.88
N ASP A 61 20.24 -3.28 -10.08
CA ASP A 61 21.34 -3.38 -11.05
C ASP A 61 21.44 -2.17 -12.00
N SER A 62 20.70 -1.09 -11.72
CA SER A 62 20.66 0.04 -12.63
C SER A 62 21.71 1.11 -12.33
N ASN A 63 22.57 1.38 -13.32
CA ASN A 63 23.60 2.41 -13.21
C ASN A 63 23.12 3.85 -13.46
N SER A 64 21.84 4.07 -13.78
CA SER A 64 21.29 5.41 -13.97
C SER A 64 21.12 6.14 -12.63
N ARG A 65 21.64 7.37 -12.53
CA ARG A 65 21.49 8.24 -11.35
C ARG A 65 20.02 8.42 -10.95
N SER A 66 19.12 8.62 -11.92
CA SER A 66 17.68 8.78 -11.66
C SER A 66 17.06 7.54 -11.01
N LYS A 67 17.47 6.33 -11.44
CA LYS A 67 16.98 5.07 -10.87
C LYS A 67 17.53 4.78 -9.48
N LYS A 68 18.79 5.17 -9.21
CA LYS A 68 19.36 5.12 -7.85
C LYS A 68 18.61 6.05 -6.89
N THR A 69 18.21 7.25 -7.34
CA THR A 69 17.37 8.15 -6.55
C THR A 69 15.99 7.56 -6.29
N GLU A 70 15.34 6.95 -7.29
CA GLU A 70 14.05 6.27 -7.12
C GLU A 70 14.14 5.11 -6.11
N MET A 71 15.20 4.29 -6.19
CA MET A 71 15.48 3.23 -5.22
C MET A 71 15.63 3.78 -3.79
N PHE A 72 16.35 4.91 -3.63
CA PHE A 72 16.55 5.54 -2.32
C PHE A 72 15.24 6.11 -1.73
N ILE A 73 14.38 6.70 -2.57
CA ILE A 73 13.04 7.17 -2.16
C ILE A 73 12.19 5.99 -1.66
N ASN A 74 12.22 4.86 -2.37
CA ASN A 74 11.50 3.65 -1.96
C ASN A 74 12.01 3.09 -0.63
N LEU A 75 13.33 3.12 -0.40
CA LEU A 75 13.93 2.72 0.87
C LEU A 75 13.49 3.64 2.02
N ILE A 76 13.52 4.96 1.81
CA ILE A 76 13.06 5.93 2.81
C ILE A 76 11.58 5.69 3.14
N ALA A 77 10.73 5.50 2.14
CA ALA A 77 9.32 5.25 2.35
C ALA A 77 9.06 3.97 3.17
N LEU A 78 9.83 2.91 2.93
CA LEU A 78 9.80 1.68 3.73
C LEU A 78 10.14 1.96 5.20
N VAL A 79 11.22 2.71 5.46
CA VAL A 79 11.64 3.07 6.82
C VAL A 79 10.58 3.92 7.51
N ILE A 80 10.01 4.92 6.82
CA ILE A 80 8.93 5.77 7.36
C ILE A 80 7.70 4.92 7.71
N ALA A 81 7.29 4.01 6.83
CA ALA A 81 6.16 3.11 7.08
C ALA A 81 6.37 2.25 8.33
N LEU A 82 7.60 1.74 8.51
CA LEU A 82 7.97 0.95 9.68
C LEU A 82 7.96 1.79 10.96
N LEU A 83 8.49 3.03 10.93
CA LEU A 83 8.44 3.95 12.06
C LEU A 83 7.00 4.32 12.44
N CYS A 84 6.13 4.58 11.47
CA CYS A 84 4.71 4.81 11.70
C CYS A 84 4.02 3.59 12.33
N THR A 85 4.41 2.38 11.91
CA THR A 85 3.90 1.14 12.49
C THR A 85 4.29 0.99 13.95
N ILE A 86 5.57 1.20 14.28
CA ILE A 86 6.05 1.18 15.65
C ILE A 86 5.31 2.22 16.49
N TYR A 87 5.12 3.44 15.98
CA TYR A 87 4.40 4.50 16.67
C TYR A 87 2.95 4.11 16.97
N VAL A 88 2.22 3.59 15.99
CA VAL A 88 0.82 3.14 16.14
C VAL A 88 0.72 2.03 17.18
N CYS A 89 1.65 1.06 17.17
CA CYS A 89 1.68 0.00 18.17
C CYS A 89 1.94 0.51 19.59
N ILE A 90 2.90 1.44 19.78
CA ILE A 90 3.22 2.00 21.10
C ILE A 90 2.06 2.87 21.63
N CYS A 91 1.43 3.65 20.74
CA CYS A 91 0.39 4.59 21.13
C CYS A 91 -1.02 4.01 21.03
N ILE A 92 -1.20 2.70 20.89
CA ILE A 92 -2.48 2.11 20.49
C ILE A 92 -3.68 2.49 21.37
N LEU A 93 -3.44 2.72 22.68
CA LEU A 93 -4.49 3.11 23.63
C LEU A 93 -4.85 4.61 23.56
N LYS A 94 -4.07 5.43 22.83
CA LYS A 94 -4.35 6.86 22.69
C LYS A 94 -5.42 7.08 21.62
N PRO A 95 -6.40 7.96 21.88
CA PRO A 95 -7.46 8.25 20.92
C PRO A 95 -6.95 8.92 19.63
N THR A 96 -5.74 9.49 19.66
CA THR A 96 -5.08 10.10 18.49
C THR A 96 -4.59 9.08 17.46
N THR A 97 -4.46 7.81 17.84
CA THR A 97 -3.79 6.79 17.02
C THR A 97 -4.58 6.43 15.77
N ILE A 98 -5.92 6.49 15.85
CA ILE A 98 -6.77 6.28 14.69
C ILE A 98 -6.53 7.34 13.60
N TRP A 99 -6.41 8.61 13.99
CA TRP A 99 -6.14 9.70 13.04
C TRP A 99 -4.77 9.54 12.39
N VAL A 100 -3.76 9.15 13.15
CA VAL A 100 -2.43 8.87 12.60
C VAL A 100 -2.48 7.70 11.63
N SER A 101 -3.17 6.61 11.97
CA SER A 101 -3.29 5.44 11.09
C SER A 101 -4.01 5.76 9.77
N ILE A 102 -5.07 6.58 9.81
CA ILE A 102 -5.79 7.05 8.63
C ILE A 102 -4.89 7.91 7.75
N ILE A 103 -4.17 8.88 8.35
CA ILE A 103 -3.24 9.75 7.62
C ILE A 103 -2.15 8.92 6.93
N VAL A 104 -1.54 7.98 7.66
CA VAL A 104 -0.50 7.10 7.12
C VAL A 104 -1.06 6.20 6.02
N TYR A 105 -2.29 5.70 6.16
CA TYR A 105 -2.98 4.95 5.11
C TYR A 105 -3.21 5.79 3.85
N VAL A 106 -3.68 7.03 3.97
CA VAL A 106 -3.83 7.96 2.84
C VAL A 106 -2.49 8.26 2.17
N PHE A 107 -1.42 8.48 2.94
CA PHE A 107 -0.08 8.66 2.37
C PHE A 107 0.42 7.42 1.65
N SER A 108 0.14 6.22 2.18
CA SER A 108 0.50 4.97 1.51
C SER A 108 -0.20 4.82 0.15
N CYS A 109 -1.47 5.21 0.07
CA CYS A 109 -2.24 5.29 -1.16
C CYS A 109 -1.63 6.25 -2.18
N LEU A 110 -1.26 7.46 -1.76
CA LEU A 110 -0.60 8.45 -2.62
C LEU A 110 0.77 7.97 -3.09
N PHE A 111 1.53 7.31 -2.21
CA PHE A 111 2.85 6.79 -2.53
C PHE A 111 2.78 5.64 -3.53
N TRP A 112 1.82 4.72 -3.35
CA TRP A 112 1.52 3.67 -4.31
C TRP A 112 1.19 4.25 -5.69
N TRP A 113 0.38 5.31 -5.71
CA TRP A 113 0.00 5.99 -6.94
C TRP A 113 1.21 6.65 -7.61
N PHE A 114 2.07 7.31 -6.83
CA PHE A 114 3.31 7.91 -7.32
C PHE A 114 4.26 6.86 -7.95
N GLN A 115 4.47 5.73 -7.28
CA GLN A 115 5.30 4.64 -7.81
C GLN A 115 4.76 4.06 -9.12
N ASN A 116 3.43 3.96 -9.24
CA ASN A 116 2.78 3.30 -10.37
C ASN A 116 2.32 4.25 -11.49
N TRP A 117 2.48 5.57 -11.32
CA TRP A 117 2.11 6.57 -12.30
C TRP A 117 2.73 6.29 -13.67
N ASN A 118 4.03 6.02 -13.70
CA ASN A 118 4.80 5.77 -14.93
C ASN A 118 5.12 4.29 -15.20
N ASN A 119 4.50 3.37 -14.46
CA ASN A 119 4.77 1.94 -14.62
C ASN A 119 4.08 1.41 -15.89
N LYS A 120 4.87 1.08 -16.92
CA LYS A 120 4.41 0.49 -18.19
C LYS A 120 4.02 -0.99 -18.05
N ASN A 121 4.44 -1.69 -17.00
CA ASN A 121 4.08 -3.10 -16.80
C ASN A 121 2.59 -3.25 -16.51
N LEU A 122 2.01 -2.31 -15.76
CA LEU A 122 0.56 -2.20 -15.54
C LEU A 122 -0.24 -1.77 -16.79
N GLU A 123 0.43 -1.36 -17.88
CA GLU A 123 -0.21 -1.11 -19.18
C GLU A 123 -0.22 -2.35 -20.07
N LYS A 124 0.73 -3.27 -19.86
CA LYS A 124 0.84 -4.52 -20.62
C LYS A 124 -0.03 -5.65 -20.08
N THR A 125 -0.34 -5.64 -18.78
CA THR A 125 -1.24 -6.63 -18.18
C THR A 125 -2.68 -6.33 -18.63
N SER A 126 -3.06 -6.83 -19.80
CA SER A 126 -4.47 -7.11 -20.08
C SER A 126 -4.97 -8.03 -18.97
N ALA A 127 -6.23 -7.86 -18.54
CA ALA A 127 -6.80 -8.70 -17.48
C ALA A 127 -6.69 -10.22 -17.73
N SER A 128 -6.41 -10.64 -18.97
CA SER A 128 -6.11 -12.04 -19.34
C SER A 128 -4.79 -12.56 -18.76
N ASP A 129 -3.73 -11.76 -18.73
CA ASP A 129 -2.41 -12.23 -18.26
C ASP A 129 -2.34 -12.37 -16.73
N ALA A 130 -3.18 -11.61 -16.01
CA ALA A 130 -3.24 -11.64 -14.55
C ALA A 130 -3.97 -12.88 -13.99
N LEU A 131 -4.74 -13.59 -14.81
CA LEU A 131 -5.48 -14.80 -14.43
C LEU A 131 -4.84 -16.09 -14.96
N GLY A 132 -3.60 -16.01 -15.44
CA GLY A 132 -2.92 -17.10 -16.14
C GLY A 132 -3.19 -16.97 -17.63
N GLY A 133 -2.26 -16.33 -18.32
CA GLY A 133 -2.31 -16.13 -19.77
C GLY A 133 -2.68 -17.41 -20.49
N ASP A 134 -3.60 -17.26 -21.44
CA ASP A 134 -4.18 -18.33 -22.22
C ASP A 134 -3.07 -19.14 -22.90
N ASN A 135 -2.95 -20.41 -22.50
CA ASN A 135 -2.21 -21.42 -23.25
C ASN A 135 -2.90 -21.60 -24.61
N PHE A 136 -2.42 -20.95 -25.68
CA PHE A 136 -2.53 -21.42 -27.07
C PHE A 136 -1.43 -20.79 -27.96
#